data_AF-A0A965RBF6-F1
#
_entry.id   AF-A0A965RBF6-F1
#
_cell.length_a   1.000
_cell.length_b   1.000
_cell.length_c   1.000
_cell.angle_alpha   90.00
_cell.angle_beta   90.00
_cell.angle_gamma   90.00
#
_symmetry.space_group_name_H-M   'P 1'
#
loop_
_entity.id
_entity.type
_entity.pdbx_description
1 polymer ?
#
loop_
_entity_poly.entity_id
_entity_poly.type
_entity_poly.pdbx_seq_one_letter_code
_entity_poly.pdbx_strand_id
1 'polypeptide(L)'
;MWSIIQIELYKIYKRPRTYIAFGAIAALIWVIQMGLKIDGEAYAAFLMKDINNTLIVDGKVLNGYLICYILLQLLLVHVPLLVALIAADMLSGEANLGTLRLLFTTPYSRTQWVLAKFIAASIYTILLLIWLAALALFLSMYIFGTDDLFLMKSNYVVLIESQDVFWRY
;
A
#
# COMPACT_ATOMS: atom_id res chain seq x y z
N MET A 1 22.58 -2.29 20.07
CA MET A 1 21.30 -2.59 19.37
C MET A 1 21.13 -1.77 18.11
N TRP A 2 21.32 -0.44 18.15
CA TRP A 2 21.22 0.43 16.97
C TRP A 2 22.10 -0.01 15.77
N SER A 3 23.35 -0.40 16.03
CA SER A 3 24.26 -0.93 15.01
C SER A 3 23.73 -2.19 14.30
N ILE A 4 23.05 -3.09 15.03
CA ILE A 4 22.47 -4.32 14.48
C ILE A 4 21.29 -3.97 13.57
N ILE A 5 20.45 -3.03 13.99
CA ILE A 5 19.30 -2.57 13.20
C ILE A 5 19.76 -1.94 11.88
N GLN A 6 20.81 -1.10 11.92
CA GLN A 6 21.39 -0.50 10.71
C GLN A 6 21.93 -1.55 9.73
N ILE A 7 22.60 -2.60 10.24
CA ILE A 7 23.12 -3.70 9.42
C ILE A 7 21.97 -4.50 8.80
N GLU A 8 20.94 -4.84 9.56
CA GLU A 8 19.78 -5.56 9.05
C GLU A 8 19.02 -4.74 7.99
N LEU A 9 18.79 -3.44 8.24
CA LEU A 9 18.19 -2.55 7.24
C LEU A 9 19.02 -2.48 5.96
N TYR A 10 20.34 -2.33 6.07
CA TYR A 10 21.23 -2.32 4.90
C TYR A 10 21.15 -3.63 4.11
N LYS A 11 21.08 -4.79 4.78
CA LYS A 11 20.89 -6.08 4.12
C LYS A 11 19.55 -6.14 3.38
N ILE A 12 18.47 -5.66 4.01
CA ILE A 12 17.13 -5.62 3.41
C ILE A 12 17.14 -4.76 2.13
N TYR A 13 17.71 -3.56 2.18
CA TYR A 13 17.77 -2.65 1.03
C TYR A 13 18.70 -3.11 -0.10
N LYS A 14 19.75 -3.87 0.21
CA LYS A 14 20.70 -4.35 -0.80
C LYS A 14 20.22 -5.62 -1.51
N ARG A 15 19.25 -6.33 -0.94
CA ARG A 15 18.68 -7.53 -1.58
C ARG A 15 17.75 -7.10 -2.72
N PRO A 16 17.96 -7.59 -3.96
CA PRO A 16 17.08 -7.23 -5.09
C PRO A 16 15.65 -7.76 -4.89
N ARG A 17 15.50 -8.87 -4.17
CA ARG A 17 14.21 -9.52 -3.88
C ARG A 17 13.23 -8.59 -3.16
N THR A 18 13.73 -7.68 -2.33
CA THR A 18 12.90 -6.78 -1.52
C THR A 18 12.17 -5.73 -2.35
N TYR A 19 12.69 -5.41 -3.53
CA TYR A 19 12.07 -4.47 -4.47
C TYR A 19 10.93 -5.11 -5.27
N ILE A 20 10.80 -6.45 -5.26
CA ILE A 20 9.72 -7.16 -5.95
C ILE A 20 8.36 -6.71 -5.41
N ALA A 21 8.21 -6.52 -4.09
CA ALA A 21 6.93 -6.05 -3.53
C ALA A 21 6.58 -4.62 -3.95
N PHE A 22 7.55 -3.70 -3.97
CA PHE A 22 7.34 -2.34 -4.45
C PHE A 22 6.92 -2.31 -5.93
N GLY A 23 7.62 -3.09 -6.76
CA GLY A 23 7.31 -3.22 -8.18
C GLY A 23 5.94 -3.87 -8.42
N ALA A 24 5.61 -4.93 -7.67
CA ALA A 24 4.32 -5.60 -7.78
C ALA A 24 3.16 -4.67 -7.41
N ILE A 25 3.27 -3.91 -6.32
CA ILE A 25 2.26 -2.91 -5.93
C ILE A 25 2.14 -1.82 -6.99
N ALA A 26 3.26 -1.26 -7.46
CA ALA A 26 3.24 -0.22 -8.47
C ALA A 26 2.60 -0.70 -9.78
N ALA A 27 2.95 -1.90 -10.24
CA ALA A 27 2.36 -2.52 -11.42
C ALA A 27 0.87 -2.78 -11.23
N LEU A 28 0.46 -3.29 -10.07
CA LEU A 28 -0.95 -3.56 -9.78
C LEU A 28 -1.78 -2.27 -9.77
N ILE A 29 -1.30 -1.22 -9.08
CA ILE A 29 -1.92 0.10 -9.07
C ILE A 29 -2.05 0.62 -10.51
N TRP A 30 -0.99 0.53 -11.29
CA TRP A 30 -0.98 1.03 -12.67
C TRP A 30 -1.98 0.29 -13.57
N VAL A 31 -2.04 -1.04 -13.47
CA VAL A 31 -3.03 -1.86 -14.22
C VAL A 31 -4.45 -1.49 -13.82
N ILE A 32 -4.73 -1.36 -12.52
CA ILE A 32 -6.06 -0.98 -12.03
C ILE A 32 -6.46 0.41 -12.54
N GLN A 33 -5.55 1.40 -12.48
CA GLN A 33 -5.85 2.75 -12.95
C GLN A 33 -6.05 2.81 -14.47
N MET A 34 -5.26 2.08 -15.24
CA MET A 34 -5.46 1.99 -16.69
C MET A 34 -6.79 1.32 -17.03
N GLY A 35 -7.16 0.25 -16.30
CA GLY A 35 -8.48 -0.39 -16.44
C GLY A 35 -9.62 0.58 -16.15
N LEU A 36 -9.54 1.32 -15.05
CA LEU A 36 -10.55 2.33 -14.68
C LEU A 36 -10.62 3.51 -15.66
N LYS A 37 -9.51 3.85 -16.33
CA LYS A 37 -9.49 4.90 -17.35
C LYS A 37 -10.20 4.47 -18.63
N ILE A 38 -10.15 3.18 -18.97
CA ILE A 38 -10.77 2.61 -20.18
C ILE A 38 -12.25 2.27 -19.92
N ASP A 39 -12.55 1.66 -18.77
CA ASP A 39 -13.88 1.18 -18.40
C ASP A 39 -14.62 2.10 -17.40
N GLY A 40 -14.23 3.37 -17.30
CA GLY A 40 -14.72 4.30 -16.27
C GLY A 40 -16.25 4.40 -16.19
N GLU A 41 -16.95 4.32 -17.32
CA GLU A 41 -18.41 4.34 -17.38
C GLU A 41 -19.05 3.02 -16.90
N ALA A 42 -18.46 1.86 -17.22
CA ALA A 42 -18.94 0.55 -16.78
C ALA A 42 -18.70 0.34 -15.28
N TYR A 43 -17.61 0.88 -14.74
CA TYR A 43 -17.29 0.81 -13.32
C TYR A 43 -18.15 1.77 -12.49
N ALA A 44 -18.40 2.99 -12.99
CA ALA A 44 -19.37 3.90 -12.42
C ALA A 44 -20.77 3.28 -12.43
N ALA A 45 -21.19 2.65 -13.52
CA ALA A 45 -22.46 1.95 -13.61
C ALA A 45 -22.56 0.74 -12.67
N PHE A 46 -21.46 0.01 -12.43
CA PHE A 46 -21.43 -1.10 -11.47
C PHE A 46 -21.53 -0.62 -10.01
N LEU A 47 -20.80 0.44 -9.65
CA LEU A 47 -20.87 1.06 -8.32
C LEU A 47 -22.20 1.79 -8.06
N MET A 48 -22.80 2.36 -9.10
CA MET A 48 -24.11 3.03 -9.05
C MET A 48 -25.29 2.07 -9.21
N LYS A 49 -25.07 0.80 -9.57
CA LYS A 49 -26.14 -0.18 -9.76
C LYS A 49 -26.97 -0.39 -8.49
N ASP A 50 -26.33 -0.31 -7.33
CA ASP A 50 -27.01 -0.41 -6.03
C ASP A 50 -27.76 0.89 -5.64
N ILE A 51 -27.51 2.03 -6.32
CA ILE A 51 -28.00 3.38 -5.95
C ILE A 51 -28.95 3.99 -6.98
N ASN A 52 -28.92 3.57 -8.25
CA ASN A 52 -29.88 4.01 -9.27
C ASN A 52 -31.35 3.69 -8.92
N ASN A 53 -31.59 2.88 -7.89
CA ASN A 53 -32.93 2.61 -7.36
C ASN A 53 -33.39 3.64 -6.30
N THR A 54 -32.53 4.55 -5.81
CA THR A 54 -32.85 5.46 -4.70
C THR A 54 -32.33 6.90 -4.82
N LEU A 55 -31.24 7.19 -5.56
CA LEU A 55 -30.70 8.56 -5.71
C LEU A 55 -30.15 8.79 -7.12
N ILE A 56 -30.69 9.80 -7.82
CA ILE A 56 -30.16 10.31 -9.10
C ILE A 56 -28.97 11.21 -8.77
N VAL A 57 -27.76 10.75 -9.06
CA VAL A 57 -26.53 11.54 -8.91
C VAL A 57 -26.19 12.14 -10.26
N ASP A 58 -26.41 13.45 -10.41
CA ASP A 58 -26.07 14.22 -11.60
C ASP A 58 -24.71 14.90 -11.37
N GLY A 59 -23.67 14.42 -12.07
CA GLY A 59 -22.28 14.91 -11.95
C GLY A 59 -21.23 13.89 -12.41
N LYS A 60 -20.00 14.33 -12.67
CA LYS A 60 -18.86 13.44 -12.98
C LYS A 60 -18.54 12.56 -11.77
N VAL A 61 -19.03 11.33 -11.79
CA VAL A 61 -18.92 10.35 -10.70
C VAL A 61 -17.47 9.91 -10.44
N LEU A 62 -16.60 10.00 -11.45
CA LEU A 62 -15.19 9.62 -11.33
C LEU A 62 -14.36 10.77 -10.73
N ASN A 63 -14.22 10.76 -9.41
CA ASN A 63 -13.20 11.54 -8.73
C ASN A 63 -11.94 10.70 -8.47
N GLY A 64 -10.75 11.28 -8.68
CA GLY A 64 -9.47 10.69 -8.28
C GLY A 64 -9.40 10.29 -6.81
N TYR A 65 -10.10 10.98 -5.90
CA TYR A 65 -10.16 10.57 -4.49
C TYR A 65 -11.04 9.33 -4.25
N LEU A 66 -12.18 9.19 -4.96
CA LEU A 66 -13.01 7.97 -4.90
C LEU A 66 -12.23 6.77 -5.41
N ILE A 67 -11.49 6.97 -6.51
CA ILE A 67 -10.64 5.94 -7.10
C ILE A 67 -9.49 5.56 -6.16
N CYS A 68 -8.87 6.54 -5.51
CA CYS A 68 -7.87 6.29 -4.46
C CYS A 68 -8.45 5.44 -3.33
N TYR A 69 -9.64 5.78 -2.83
CA TYR A 69 -10.32 5.00 -1.78
C TYR A 69 -10.59 3.55 -2.21
N ILE A 70 -11.12 3.35 -3.42
CA ILE A 70 -11.36 2.01 -3.98
C ILE A 70 -10.03 1.24 -4.13
N LEU A 71 -8.98 1.89 -4.64
CA LEU A 71 -7.65 1.30 -4.77
C LEU A 71 -7.10 0.84 -3.43
N LEU A 72 -7.15 1.69 -2.40
CA LEU A 72 -6.70 1.35 -1.05
C LEU A 72 -7.48 0.15 -0.49
N GLN A 73 -8.80 0.09 -0.72
CA GLN A 73 -9.63 -1.01 -0.28
C GLN A 73 -9.31 -2.33 -1.00
N LEU A 74 -9.09 -2.31 -2.31
CA LEU A 74 -8.71 -3.49 -3.11
C LEU A 74 -7.31 -4.00 -2.75
N LEU A 75 -6.38 -3.10 -2.45
CA LEU A 75 -5.01 -3.42 -2.09
C LEU A 75 -4.83 -3.88 -0.65
N LEU A 76 -5.85 -3.73 0.20
CA LEU A 76 -5.78 -4.06 1.62
C LEU A 76 -5.35 -5.50 1.89
N VAL A 77 -5.75 -6.45 1.05
CA VAL A 77 -5.39 -7.88 1.18
C VAL A 77 -3.97 -8.18 0.65
N HIS A 78 -3.50 -7.43 -0.34
CA HIS A 78 -2.21 -7.66 -0.99
C HIS A 78 -1.03 -7.23 -0.13
N VAL A 79 -1.20 -6.15 0.65
CA VAL A 79 -0.13 -5.60 1.50
C VAL A 79 0.33 -6.60 2.57
N PRO A 80 -0.54 -7.18 3.42
CA PRO A 80 -0.13 -8.17 4.41
C PRO A 80 0.57 -9.39 3.79
N LEU A 81 0.11 -9.82 2.61
CA LEU A 81 0.69 -10.96 1.89
C LEU A 81 2.15 -10.68 1.49
N LEU A 82 2.40 -9.52 0.86
CA LEU A 82 3.74 -9.13 0.43
C LEU A 82 4.69 -8.91 1.62
N VAL A 83 4.18 -8.31 2.69
CA VAL A 83 4.91 -8.13 3.94
C VAL A 83 5.32 -9.47 4.55
N ALA A 84 4.38 -10.42 4.64
CA ALA A 84 4.64 -11.75 5.18
C ALA A 84 5.71 -12.50 4.38
N LEU A 85 5.67 -12.39 3.04
CA LEU A 85 6.66 -13.00 2.15
C LEU A 85 8.08 -12.49 2.45
N ILE A 86 8.24 -11.18 2.63
CA ILE A 86 9.56 -10.56 2.85
C ILE A 86 10.07 -10.84 4.26
N ALA A 87 9.19 -10.79 5.26
CA ALA A 87 9.54 -11.19 6.62
C ALA A 87 9.98 -12.67 6.67
N ALA A 88 9.32 -13.54 5.92
CA ALA A 88 9.68 -14.96 5.82
C ALA A 88 11.02 -15.18 5.09
N ASP A 89 11.30 -14.48 3.99
CA ASP A 89 12.58 -14.56 3.26
C ASP A 89 13.75 -14.02 4.09
N MET A 90 13.50 -13.03 4.95
CA MET A 90 14.52 -12.48 5.85
C MET A 90 15.00 -13.51 6.89
N LEU A 91 14.10 -14.35 7.42
CA LEU A 91 14.46 -15.45 8.32
C LEU A 91 14.99 -16.67 7.55
N SER A 92 14.23 -17.13 6.56
CA SER A 92 14.52 -18.37 5.83
C SER A 92 15.76 -18.26 4.95
N GLY A 93 16.02 -17.08 4.37
CA GLY A 93 17.20 -16.84 3.54
C GLY A 93 18.52 -16.94 4.31
N GLU A 94 18.53 -16.54 5.59
CA GLU A 94 19.72 -16.69 6.43
C GLU A 94 19.91 -18.11 6.96
N ALA A 95 18.81 -18.86 7.13
CA ALA A 95 18.86 -20.29 7.42
C ALA A 95 19.44 -21.08 6.24
N ASN A 96 18.98 -20.78 5.03
CA ASN A 96 19.41 -21.46 3.81
C ASN A 96 20.89 -21.21 3.48
N LEU A 97 21.40 -20.00 3.72
CA LEU A 97 22.81 -19.64 3.51
C LEU A 97 23.74 -20.18 4.61
N GLY A 98 23.21 -20.85 5.65
CA GLY A 98 24.00 -21.37 6.77
C GLY A 98 24.63 -20.30 7.68
N THR A 99 24.36 -19.02 7.40
CA THR A 99 24.89 -17.85 8.14
C THR A 99 24.31 -17.70 9.54
N LEU A 100 23.19 -18.37 9.86
CA LEU A 100 22.66 -18.40 11.23
C LEU A 100 23.70 -18.89 12.25
N ARG A 101 24.54 -19.86 11.87
CA ARG A 101 25.60 -20.37 12.75
C ARG A 101 26.65 -19.30 13.09
N LEU A 102 26.97 -18.44 12.12
CA LEU A 102 27.93 -17.33 12.30
C LEU A 102 27.31 -16.15 13.07
N LEU A 103 26.00 -15.97 12.99
CA LEU A 103 25.28 -14.97 13.79
C LEU A 103 25.31 -15.31 15.28
N PHE A 104 25.20 -16.60 15.63
CA PHE A 104 25.21 -17.05 17.03
C PHE A 104 26.59 -17.06 17.69
N THR A 105 27.69 -16.84 16.95
CA THR A 105 29.03 -16.68 17.54
C THR A 105 29.35 -15.22 17.89
N THR A 106 28.47 -14.28 17.52
CA THR A 106 28.62 -12.85 17.88
C THR A 106 28.27 -12.62 19.36
N PRO A 107 28.84 -11.58 20.02
CA PRO A 107 28.63 -11.32 21.46
C PRO A 107 27.23 -10.80 21.81
N TYR A 108 26.26 -10.86 20.89
CA TYR A 108 24.91 -10.32 21.06
C TYR A 108 23.93 -11.41 21.52
N SER A 109 22.96 -11.05 22.35
CA SER A 109 21.97 -12.01 22.86
C SER A 109 20.98 -12.46 21.78
N ARG A 110 20.42 -13.67 21.93
CA ARG A 110 19.41 -14.23 21.00
C ARG A 110 18.18 -13.32 20.89
N THR A 111 17.77 -12.69 22.00
CA THR A 111 16.62 -11.78 22.04
C THR A 111 16.90 -10.48 21.30
N GLN A 112 18.12 -9.92 21.41
CA GLN A 112 18.50 -8.71 20.68
C GLN A 112 18.48 -8.90 19.16
N TRP A 113 18.88 -10.08 18.68
CA TRP A 113 18.83 -10.44 17.25
C TRP A 113 17.40 -10.52 16.71
N VAL A 114 16.51 -11.22 17.42
CA VAL A 114 15.10 -11.33 17.02
C VAL A 114 14.43 -9.96 17.05
N LEU A 115 14.69 -9.15 18.06
CA LEU A 115 14.12 -7.81 18.17
C LEU A 115 14.62 -6.88 17.06
N ALA A 116 15.90 -6.94 16.71
CA ALA A 116 16.46 -6.15 15.62
C ALA A 116 15.83 -6.51 14.27
N LYS A 117 15.60 -7.80 14.01
CA LYS A 117 14.89 -8.26 12.81
C LYS A 117 13.44 -7.80 12.78
N PHE A 118 12.75 -7.87 13.91
CA PHE A 118 11.38 -7.37 14.02
C PHE A 118 11.30 -5.87 13.69
N ILE A 119 12.18 -5.06 14.29
CA ILE A 119 12.23 -3.60 14.03
C ILE A 119 12.56 -3.32 12.55
N ALA A 120 13.52 -4.04 11.97
CA ALA A 120 13.88 -3.86 10.57
C ALA A 120 12.72 -4.22 9.63
N ALA A 121 11.97 -5.29 9.93
CA ALA A 121 10.76 -5.65 9.21
C ALA A 121 9.66 -4.58 9.39
N SER A 122 9.43 -4.06 10.59
CA SER A 122 8.46 -2.98 10.83
C SER A 122 8.78 -1.69 10.08
N ILE A 123 10.06 -1.30 10.00
CA ILE A 123 10.46 -0.13 9.20
C ILE A 123 10.17 -0.38 7.72
N TYR A 124 10.44 -1.60 7.23
CA TYR A 124 10.12 -1.99 5.87
C TYR A 124 8.62 -1.91 5.57
N THR A 125 7.76 -2.41 6.47
CA THR A 125 6.29 -2.35 6.28
C THR A 125 5.77 -0.93 6.23
N ILE A 126 6.27 -0.05 7.10
CA ILE A 126 5.90 1.37 7.12
C ILE A 126 6.30 2.03 5.79
N LEU A 127 7.51 1.76 5.29
CA LEU A 127 7.97 2.34 4.03
C LEU A 127 7.14 1.86 2.84
N LEU A 128 6.76 0.58 2.83
CA LEU A 128 5.88 0.01 1.81
C LEU A 128 4.47 0.62 1.86
N LEU A 129 3.92 0.85 3.05
CA LEU A 129 2.63 1.53 3.23
C LEU A 129 2.68 2.98 2.74
N ILE A 130 3.72 3.73 3.08
CA ILE A 130 3.92 5.11 2.60
C ILE A 130 4.02 5.14 1.08
N TRP A 131 4.79 4.21 0.50
CA TRP A 131 4.92 4.08 -0.95
C TRP A 131 3.58 3.81 -1.63
N LEU A 132 2.79 2.87 -1.08
CA LEU A 132 1.46 2.56 -1.58
C LEU A 132 0.51 3.76 -1.48
N ALA A 133 0.50 4.45 -0.34
CA ALA A 133 -0.35 5.64 -0.15
C ALA A 133 0.03 6.76 -1.14
N ALA A 134 1.34 6.99 -1.33
CA ALA A 134 1.84 7.97 -2.28
C ALA A 134 1.43 7.61 -3.72
N LEU A 135 1.65 6.37 -4.16
CA LEU A 135 1.25 5.95 -5.50
C LEU A 135 -0.27 5.98 -5.70
N ALA A 136 -1.04 5.49 -4.73
CA ALA A 136 -2.49 5.49 -4.82
C ALA A 136 -3.05 6.92 -4.91
N LEU A 137 -2.53 7.86 -4.13
CA LEU A 137 -3.02 9.25 -4.12
C LEU A 137 -2.51 10.03 -5.34
N PHE A 138 -1.19 10.13 -5.53
CA PHE A 138 -0.62 10.98 -6.58
C PHE A 138 -0.95 10.50 -7.99
N LEU A 139 -0.95 9.18 -8.22
CA LEU A 139 -1.25 8.65 -9.54
C LEU A 139 -2.76 8.79 -9.85
N SER A 140 -3.64 8.57 -8.87
CA SER A 140 -5.09 8.77 -9.06
C SER A 140 -5.43 10.23 -9.31
N MET A 141 -4.80 11.14 -8.56
CA MET A 141 -4.92 12.59 -8.77
C MET A 141 -4.44 13.01 -10.16
N TYR A 142 -3.33 12.45 -10.63
CA TYR A 142 -2.76 12.77 -11.95
C TYR A 142 -3.64 12.26 -13.11
N ILE A 143 -4.23 11.07 -12.99
CA ILE A 143 -4.99 10.46 -14.09
C ILE A 143 -6.45 10.95 -14.14
N PHE A 144 -7.09 11.16 -13.00
CA PHE A 144 -8.53 11.46 -12.92
C PHE A 144 -8.85 12.90 -12.49
N GLY A 145 -7.86 13.66 -12.03
CA GLY A 145 -8.05 15.03 -11.57
C GLY A 145 -8.61 15.14 -10.15
N THR A 146 -8.64 16.37 -9.62
CA THR A 146 -9.21 16.73 -8.30
C THR A 146 -10.51 17.49 -8.47
N ASP A 147 -11.61 16.76 -8.54
CA ASP A 147 -12.96 17.31 -8.39
C ASP A 147 -13.47 17.04 -6.94
N ASP A 148 -14.76 17.29 -6.68
CA ASP A 148 -15.39 17.20 -5.35
C ASP A 148 -15.29 15.81 -4.72
N LEU A 149 -14.73 15.73 -3.52
CA LEU A 149 -14.48 14.50 -2.77
C LEU A 149 -15.80 13.78 -2.48
N PHE A 150 -16.07 12.77 -3.30
CA PHE A 150 -17.19 11.85 -3.11
C PHE A 150 -16.70 10.62 -2.35
N LEU A 151 -17.04 10.53 -1.07
CA LEU A 151 -16.71 9.37 -0.22
C LEU A 151 -18.00 8.63 0.12
N MET A 152 -18.16 7.45 -0.48
CA MET A 152 -19.28 6.55 -0.23
C MET A 152 -18.91 5.58 0.88
N LYS A 153 -19.50 5.76 2.06
CA LYS A 153 -19.40 4.81 3.17
C LYS A 153 -20.69 4.01 3.26
N SER A 154 -20.62 2.80 3.81
CA SER A 154 -21.76 1.85 3.90
C SER A 154 -23.05 2.41 4.52
N ASN A 155 -23.00 3.52 5.27
CA ASN A 155 -24.16 4.12 5.93
C ASN A 155 -24.43 5.59 5.56
N TYR A 156 -23.50 6.27 4.86
CA TYR A 156 -23.68 7.67 4.48
C TYR A 156 -22.73 8.05 3.34
N VAL A 157 -23.19 8.98 2.51
CA VAL A 157 -22.39 9.61 1.45
C VAL A 157 -21.88 10.94 2.00
N VAL A 158 -20.56 11.14 1.96
CA VAL A 158 -19.96 12.45 2.24
C VAL A 158 -19.57 13.06 0.90
N LEU A 159 -20.19 14.18 0.56
CA LEU A 159 -19.78 15.03 -0.53
C LEU A 159 -19.12 16.26 0.10
N ILE A 160 -17.81 16.41 -0.12
CA ILE A 160 -17.05 17.60 0.30
C ILE A 160 -16.62 18.32 -0.97
N GLU A 161 -16.97 19.60 -1.07
CA GLU A 161 -16.50 20.44 -2.18
C GLU A 161 -14.96 20.52 -2.19
N SER A 162 -14.38 20.55 -3.38
CA SER A 162 -12.92 20.51 -3.62
C SER A 162 -12.13 21.58 -2.82
N GLN A 163 -12.75 22.74 -2.56
CA GLN A 163 -12.16 23.83 -1.76
C GLN A 163 -12.00 23.53 -0.26
N ASP A 164 -12.79 22.60 0.27
CA ASP A 164 -12.86 22.29 1.71
C ASP A 164 -12.01 21.07 2.10
N VAL A 165 -11.40 20.37 1.12
CA VAL A 165 -10.72 19.09 1.32
C VAL A 165 -9.42 19.23 2.11
N PHE A 166 -8.63 20.30 1.88
CA PHE A 166 -7.29 20.45 2.45
C PHE A 166 -7.23 20.93 3.90
N TRP A 167 -8.29 21.57 4.43
CA TRP A 167 -8.29 22.09 5.81
C TRP A 167 -9.02 21.19 6.80
N ARG A 168 -9.80 20.22 6.29
CA ARG A 168 -10.66 19.35 7.09
C ARG A 168 -9.97 18.04 7.51
N TYR A 169 -8.78 17.78 6.99
CA TYR A 169 -7.89 16.65 7.27
C TYR A 169 -6.45 17.13 7.43
#